data_AF-T1B2B2-F1
#
_entry.id   AF-T1B2B2-F1
#
_cell.length_a   1.000
_cell.length_b   1.000
_cell.length_c   1.000
_cell.angle_alpha   90.00
_cell.angle_beta   90.00
_cell.angle_gamma   90.00
#
_symmetry.space_group_name_H-M   'P 1'
#
loop_
_entity.id
_entity.type
_entity.pdbx_description
1 polymer ?
#
loop_
_entity_poly.entity_id
_entity_poly.type
_entity_poly.pdbx_seq_one_letter_code
_entity_poly.pdbx_strand_id
1 'polypeptide(L)'
;MKRSAPFQTLFASAGRWFTPEEISHLREGTRDRERFPTRAALARELCRAFGWNDSQGKPKFMSAKVVLLRMERAGLLTLPPPQSVRRPCRGIALSSLSDPGEPVAGDLSSLALSFYRVSS
;
A
#
# COMPACT_ATOMS: atom_id res chain seq x y z
N MET A 1 21.09 4.28 -38.48
CA MET A 1 20.61 5.29 -37.50
C MET A 1 19.11 5.13 -37.29
N LYS A 2 18.69 4.77 -36.08
CA LYS A 2 17.38 4.93 -35.40
C LYS A 2 17.29 3.88 -34.28
N ARG A 3 17.94 4.15 -33.14
CA ARG A 3 17.68 3.41 -31.89
C ARG A 3 16.35 3.94 -31.36
N SER A 4 15.30 3.13 -31.26
CA SER A 4 14.06 3.56 -30.61
C SER A 4 13.28 2.38 -30.06
N ALA A 5 13.47 2.10 -28.76
CA ALA A 5 12.52 1.56 -27.78
C ALA A 5 13.29 1.08 -26.53
N PRO A 6 12.73 1.11 -25.30
CA PRO A 6 11.66 1.92 -24.74
C PRO A 6 12.10 2.60 -23.42
N PHE A 7 12.10 3.93 -23.35
CA PHE A 7 12.08 4.63 -22.07
C PHE A 7 10.63 4.53 -21.52
N GLN A 8 10.39 4.68 -20.22
CA GLN A 8 9.12 5.17 -19.64
C GLN A 8 8.04 4.18 -19.13
N THR A 9 8.35 3.04 -18.52
CA THR A 9 7.35 2.47 -17.58
C THR A 9 7.56 3.09 -16.20
N LEU A 10 7.03 4.30 -16.00
CA LEU A 10 6.94 4.93 -14.68
C LEU A 10 5.69 4.42 -13.96
N PHE A 11 5.86 3.91 -12.74
CA PHE A 11 4.73 3.44 -11.93
C PHE A 11 4.45 4.41 -10.76
N ALA A 12 3.27 5.03 -10.73
CA ALA A 12 2.85 5.95 -9.67
C ALA A 12 2.09 5.23 -8.56
N SER A 13 2.53 5.40 -7.32
CA SER A 13 1.78 4.91 -6.16
C SER A 13 2.10 5.67 -4.88
N ALA A 14 1.06 6.06 -4.14
CA ALA A 14 1.15 6.76 -2.85
C ALA A 14 2.09 7.98 -2.87
N GLY A 15 2.06 8.75 -3.96
CA GLY A 15 2.84 9.97 -4.16
C GLY A 15 4.29 9.76 -4.62
N ARG A 16 4.71 8.53 -4.93
CA ARG A 16 6.06 8.22 -5.44
C ARG A 16 6.00 7.58 -6.82
N TRP A 17 6.96 7.93 -7.66
CA TRP A 17 7.20 7.32 -8.96
C TRP A 17 8.32 6.28 -8.82
N PHE A 18 8.13 5.13 -9.46
CA PHE A 18 9.16 4.10 -9.56
C PHE A 18 9.75 4.07 -10.96
N THR A 19 11.08 4.02 -11.06
CA THR A 19 11.77 3.86 -12.34
C THR A 19 11.81 2.39 -12.77
N PRO A 20 12.00 2.09 -14.06
CA PRO A 20 12.16 0.72 -14.55
C PRO A 20 13.30 -0.05 -13.88
N GLU A 21 14.38 0.63 -13.51
CA GLU A 21 15.55 0.06 -12.84
C GLU A 21 15.20 -0.36 -11.40
N GLU A 22 14.44 0.47 -10.67
CA GLU A 22 13.95 0.15 -9.34
C GLU A 22 12.98 -1.04 -9.36
N ILE A 23 12.10 -1.09 -10.36
CA ILE A 23 11.18 -2.23 -10.57
C ILE A 23 11.98 -3.50 -10.90
N SER A 24 13.03 -3.38 -11.71
CA SER A 24 13.90 -4.51 -12.06
C SER A 24 14.68 -5.02 -10.86
N HIS A 25 15.16 -4.13 -9.99
CA HIS A 25 15.81 -4.48 -8.73
C HIS A 25 14.86 -5.24 -7.79
N LEU A 26 13.62 -4.76 -7.65
CA LEU A 26 12.57 -5.46 -6.89
C LEU A 26 12.24 -6.83 -7.50
N ARG A 27 12.19 -6.92 -8.82
CA ARG A 27 11.94 -8.18 -9.54
C ARG A 27 13.06 -9.19 -9.29
N GLU A 28 14.31 -8.75 -9.29
CA GLU A 28 15.43 -9.64 -8.93
C GLU A 28 15.31 -10.11 -7.48
N GLY A 29 14.98 -9.20 -6.56
CA GLY A 29 14.68 -9.55 -5.17
C GLY A 29 13.54 -10.57 -5.02
N THR A 30 12.53 -10.56 -5.91
CA THR A 30 11.47 -11.58 -5.86
C THR A 30 11.92 -12.98 -6.28
N ARG A 31 13.01 -13.10 -7.05
CA ARG A 31 13.58 -14.40 -7.45
C ARG A 31 14.36 -15.06 -6.33
N ASP A 32 15.02 -14.25 -5.50
CA ASP A 32 15.76 -14.69 -4.33
C ASP A 32 14.80 -14.95 -3.15
N ARG A 33 14.19 -16.14 -3.15
CA ARG A 33 13.25 -16.57 -2.10
C ARG A 33 13.93 -16.85 -0.77
N GLU A 34 15.23 -17.11 -0.75
CA GLU A 34 15.98 -17.31 0.49
C GLU A 34 16.19 -15.98 1.21
N ARG A 35 16.55 -14.92 0.47
CA ARG A 35 16.73 -13.58 1.02
C ARG A 35 15.40 -12.91 1.36
N PHE A 36 14.36 -13.13 0.55
CA PHE A 36 13.05 -12.50 0.74
C PHE A 36 11.89 -13.51 0.73
N PRO A 37 11.75 -14.34 1.78
CA PRO A 37 10.74 -15.39 1.81
C PRO A 37 9.30 -14.84 1.92
N THR A 38 9.13 -13.59 2.36
CA THR A 38 7.81 -12.99 2.61
C THR A 38 7.62 -11.67 1.89
N ARG A 39 6.37 -11.36 1.53
CA ARG A 39 5.95 -10.04 1.02
C ARG A 39 6.32 -8.91 1.98
N ALA A 40 6.39 -9.18 3.29
CA ALA A 40 6.82 -8.21 4.30
C ALA A 40 8.33 -7.95 4.26
N ALA A 41 9.15 -8.96 3.96
CA ALA A 41 10.59 -8.79 3.76
C ALA A 41 10.87 -7.95 2.50
N LEU A 42 10.17 -8.21 1.40
CA LEU A 42 10.24 -7.36 0.20
C LEU A 42 9.81 -5.91 0.47
N ALA A 43 8.74 -5.70 1.24
CA ALA A 43 8.31 -4.34 1.59
C ALA A 43 9.34 -3.61 2.46
N ARG A 44 10.05 -4.33 3.35
CA ARG A 44 11.19 -3.80 4.11
C ARG A 44 12.35 -3.39 3.22
N GLU A 45 12.73 -4.26 2.29
CA GLU A 45 13.80 -3.96 1.35
C GLU A 45 13.44 -2.78 0.46
N LEU A 46 12.20 -2.72 -0.06
CA LEU A 46 11.71 -1.61 -0.85
C LEU A 46 11.83 -0.29 -0.06
N CYS A 47 11.32 -0.24 1.17
CA CYS A 47 11.44 0.97 1.98
C CYS A 47 12.90 1.35 2.25
N ARG A 48 13.78 0.38 2.50
CA ARG A 48 15.21 0.61 2.78
C ARG A 48 15.99 1.06 1.54
N ALA A 49 15.88 0.32 0.44
CA ALA A 49 16.61 0.55 -0.81
C ALA A 49 16.25 1.90 -1.45
N PHE A 50 15.00 2.32 -1.30
CA PHE A 50 14.49 3.54 -1.91
C PHE A 50 14.26 4.70 -0.93
N GLY A 51 14.66 4.53 0.33
CA GLY A 51 14.47 5.52 1.40
C GLY A 51 13.01 5.92 1.60
N TRP A 52 12.06 5.01 1.37
CA TRP A 52 10.64 5.35 1.36
C TRP A 52 10.05 5.40 2.77
N ASN A 53 10.29 6.54 3.40
CA ASN A 53 9.89 6.83 4.77
C ASN A 53 8.81 7.91 4.83
N ASP A 54 8.10 8.00 5.95
CA ASP A 54 7.18 9.09 6.26
C ASP A 54 7.91 10.35 6.76
N SER A 55 7.16 11.41 7.06
CA SER A 55 7.71 12.65 7.61
C SER A 55 8.34 12.49 8.99
N GLN A 56 8.13 11.35 9.65
CA GLN A 56 8.72 10.97 10.93
C GLN A 56 9.90 10.00 10.74
N GLY A 57 10.34 9.76 9.50
CA GLY A 57 11.44 8.84 9.19
C GLY A 57 11.08 7.35 9.31
N LYS A 58 9.82 7.00 9.53
CA LYS A 58 9.39 5.60 9.63
C LYS A 58 9.09 5.01 8.24
N PRO A 59 9.47 3.76 7.97
CA PRO A 59 9.19 3.11 6.69
C PRO A 59 7.68 2.98 6.43
N LYS A 60 7.22 3.35 5.22
CA LYS A 60 5.79 3.28 4.84
C LYS A 60 5.35 1.86 4.48
N PHE A 61 5.35 0.95 5.45
CA PHE A 61 5.10 -0.48 5.22
C PHE A 61 3.77 -0.81 4.53
N MET A 62 2.68 -0.18 4.93
CA MET A 62 1.37 -0.45 4.33
C MET A 62 1.33 0.02 2.88
N SER A 63 1.86 1.21 2.59
CA SER A 63 1.96 1.74 1.23
C SER A 63 2.87 0.88 0.37
N ALA A 64 4.05 0.50 0.87
CA ALA A 64 4.99 -0.37 0.16
C ALA A 64 4.36 -1.73 -0.21
N LYS A 65 3.59 -2.34 0.70
CA LYS A 65 2.83 -3.56 0.41
C LYS A 65 1.79 -3.34 -0.69
N VAL A 66 1.03 -2.24 -0.64
CA VAL A 66 0.05 -1.92 -1.68
C VAL A 66 0.72 -1.76 -3.04
N VAL A 67 1.89 -1.12 -3.09
CA VAL A 67 2.67 -0.93 -4.32
C VAL A 67 3.08 -2.27 -4.91
N LEU A 68 3.69 -3.13 -4.08
CA LEU A 68 4.10 -4.47 -4.50
C LEU A 68 2.91 -5.27 -5.05
N LEU A 69 1.75 -5.21 -4.39
CA LEU A 69 0.53 -5.86 -4.88
C LEU A 69 0.02 -5.28 -6.20
N ARG A 70 0.08 -3.95 -6.38
CA ARG A 70 -0.32 -3.32 -7.64
C ARG A 70 0.66 -3.65 -8.77
N MET A 71 1.97 -3.70 -8.48
CA MET A 71 2.99 -4.12 -9.45
C MET A 71 2.82 -5.59 -9.84
N GLU A 72 2.45 -6.47 -8.89
CA GLU A 72 2.08 -7.86 -9.20
C GLU A 72 0.85 -7.94 -10.10
N ARG A 73 -0.21 -7.18 -9.79
CA ARG A 73 -1.43 -7.11 -10.63
C ARG A 73 -1.17 -6.54 -12.02
N ALA A 74 -0.22 -5.63 -12.15
CA ALA A 74 0.22 -5.08 -13.43
C ALA A 74 1.16 -6.03 -14.21
N GLY A 75 1.50 -7.20 -13.66
CA GLY A 75 2.41 -8.15 -14.28
C GLY A 75 3.88 -7.71 -14.28
N LEU A 76 4.23 -6.69 -13.48
CA LEU A 76 5.59 -6.14 -13.42
C LEU A 76 6.53 -6.98 -12.55
N LEU A 77 6.01 -7.75 -11.61
CA LEU A 77 6.76 -8.63 -10.71
C LEU A 77 5.88 -9.78 -10.23
N THR A 78 6.47 -10.84 -9.70
CA THR A 78 5.74 -11.99 -9.14
C THR A 78 6.09 -12.10 -7.66
N LEU A 79 5.14 -11.92 -6.75
CA LEU A 79 5.45 -11.98 -5.32
C LEU A 79 5.48 -13.42 -4.82
N PRO A 80 6.22 -13.69 -3.72
CA PRO A 80 6.11 -14.96 -3.04
C PRO A 80 4.66 -15.21 -2.60
N PRO A 81 4.24 -16.49 -2.59
CA PRO A 81 2.88 -16.86 -2.22
C PRO A 81 2.57 -16.38 -0.79
N PRO A 82 1.33 -15.99 -0.52
CA PRO A 82 0.93 -15.55 0.81
C PRO A 82 1.08 -16.71 1.81
N GLN A 83 1.93 -16.51 2.83
CA GLN A 83 2.16 -17.50 3.89
C GLN A 83 1.10 -17.45 5.01
N SER A 84 -0.04 -16.77 4.81
CA SER A 84 -0.96 -16.52 5.91
C SER A 84 -1.78 -17.76 6.26
N VAL A 85 -1.53 -18.32 7.44
CA VAL A 85 -2.58 -18.96 8.23
C VAL A 85 -3.56 -17.85 8.59
N ARG A 86 -4.81 -17.93 8.12
CA ARG A 86 -5.88 -17.01 8.57
C ARG A 86 -6.01 -17.18 10.08
N ARG A 87 -5.50 -16.21 10.85
CA ARG A 87 -5.86 -16.13 12.27
C ARG A 87 -7.33 -15.72 12.32
N PRO A 88 -8.17 -16.40 13.11
CA PRO A 88 -9.54 -15.95 13.29
C PRO A 88 -9.49 -14.51 13.82
N CYS A 89 -10.02 -13.58 13.05
CA CYS A 89 -10.26 -12.24 13.54
C CYS A 89 -11.26 -12.38 14.68
N ARG A 90 -10.89 -11.95 15.90
CA ARG A 90 -11.87 -11.78 16.95
C ARG A 90 -12.83 -10.70 16.43
N GLY A 91 -14.08 -11.08 16.18
CA GLY A 91 -15.11 -10.15 15.74
C GLY A 91 -15.21 -8.99 16.75
N ILE A 92 -15.43 -7.79 16.25
CA ILE A 92 -15.78 -6.66 17.12
C ILE A 92 -17.19 -6.96 17.64
N ALA A 93 -17.37 -6.97 18.96
CA ALA A 93 -18.71 -6.98 19.52
C ALA A 93 -19.30 -5.60 19.25
N LEU A 94 -20.25 -5.53 18.31
CA LEU A 94 -21.05 -4.33 18.13
C LEU A 94 -21.79 -4.08 19.44
N SER A 95 -21.57 -2.91 20.03
CA SER A 95 -22.35 -2.45 21.17
C SER A 95 -23.58 -1.71 20.66
N SER A 96 -24.57 -1.50 21.53
CA SER A 96 -25.75 -0.67 21.23
C SER A 96 -25.40 0.77 20.84
N LEU A 97 -24.17 1.23 21.08
CA LEU A 97 -23.67 2.51 20.57
C LEU A 97 -23.45 2.51 19.06
N SER A 98 -23.36 1.34 18.43
CA SER A 98 -23.20 1.16 16.98
C SER A 98 -24.53 0.92 16.27
N ASP A 99 -25.65 0.90 17.01
CA ASP A 99 -26.97 0.80 16.41
C ASP A 99 -27.22 2.04 15.53
N PRO A 100 -27.83 1.87 14.34
CA PRO A 100 -28.17 2.99 13.49
C PRO A 100 -29.13 3.92 14.24
N GLY A 101 -28.73 5.17 14.42
CA GLY A 101 -29.61 6.21 14.95
C GLY A 101 -30.70 6.61 13.94
N GLU A 102 -31.58 7.51 14.36
CA GLU A 102 -32.59 8.10 13.47
C GLU A 102 -31.93 8.69 12.21
N PRO A 103 -32.43 8.37 11.00
CA PRO A 103 -31.87 8.90 9.77
C PRO A 103 -32.04 10.43 9.76
N VAL A 104 -30.92 11.13 9.55
CA VAL A 104 -30.94 12.58 9.39
C VAL A 104 -31.55 12.91 8.03
N ALA A 105 -32.82 13.32 8.02
CA ALA A 105 -33.53 13.78 6.83
C ALA A 105 -33.59 15.30 6.79
N GLY A 106 -33.14 15.90 5.67
CA GLY A 106 -33.15 17.34 5.47
C GLY A 106 -32.22 17.78 4.35
N ASP A 107 -32.29 19.05 3.96
CA ASP A 107 -31.31 19.62 3.02
C ASP A 107 -29.98 19.84 3.74
N LEU A 108 -28.86 19.61 3.03
CA LEU A 108 -27.51 19.76 3.59
C LEU A 108 -27.27 21.19 4.10
N SER A 109 -27.92 22.18 3.47
CA SER A 109 -27.85 23.59 3.84
C SER A 109 -28.43 23.90 5.23
N SER A 110 -29.34 23.05 5.73
CA SER A 110 -29.98 23.20 7.04
C SER A 110 -29.18 22.63 8.21
N LEU A 111 -28.09 21.91 7.92
CA LEU A 111 -27.25 21.30 8.94
C LEU A 111 -26.14 22.26 9.38
N ALA A 112 -26.19 22.68 10.65
CA ALA A 112 -25.10 23.43 11.29
C ALA A 112 -23.93 22.48 11.62
N LEU A 113 -23.18 22.07 10.59
CA LEU A 113 -22.04 21.18 10.73
C LEU A 113 -20.83 21.93 11.30
N SER A 114 -20.29 21.42 12.41
CA SER A 114 -19.02 21.89 12.97
C SER A 114 -17.97 20.80 12.82
N PHE A 115 -16.85 21.12 12.16
CA PHE A 115 -15.73 20.19 11.98
C PHE A 115 -14.67 20.45 13.04
N TYR A 116 -14.35 19.43 13.84
CA TYR A 116 -13.22 19.47 14.76
C TYR A 116 -12.14 18.49 14.30
N ARG A 117 -10.88 18.90 14.43
CA ARG A 117 -9.73 18.05 14.14
C ARG A 117 -9.54 17.09 15.32
N VAL A 118 -9.86 15.81 15.11
CA VAL A 118 -9.46 14.75 16.03
C VAL A 118 -7.96 14.52 15.85
N SER A 119 -7.18 14.96 16.82
CA SER A 119 -5.77 14.56 16.93
C SER A 119 -5.74 13.32 17.83
N SER A 120 -5.37 12.18 17.24
CA SER A 120 -5.10 10.93 17.96
C SER A 120 -3.68 10.89 18.50
#